data_AF-A0A7I8BVM2-F1
#
_entry.id   AF-A0A7I8BVM2-F1
#
_cell.length_a   1.000
_cell.length_b   1.000
_cell.length_c   1.000
_cell.angle_alpha   90.00
_cell.angle_beta   90.00
_cell.angle_gamma   90.00
#
_symmetry.space_group_name_H-M   'P 1'
#
loop_
_entity.id
_entity.type
_entity.pdbx_description
1 polymer ?
#
loop_
_entity_poly.entity_id
_entity_poly.type
_entity_poly.pdbx_seq_one_letter_code
_entity_poly.pdbx_strand_id
1 'polypeptide(L)'
;MQWRFAERVAAVSGMPLERALLDYTNFYIRFGLGREFDPKDAVWQMYIDGLRNALEPAEWTWRFYLTCEPVPPPSLLATFGCFSFSDAGDDSIRLHFANAESIDCSPLSHERVGARRAELRALFDHVRQTRPAMQRVLGTSWLYNLPAYRRLFPAAYVETARELASRFQNMPLWGQFLDRHGNVRADMQTWFLERIARQAGMADLKQCFPFRALAVDAPMAVFDGFYHAR
;
A
#
# COMPACT_ATOMS: atom_id res chain seq x y z
N MET A 1 5.86 -15.18 0.15
CA MET A 1 4.73 -14.81 1.05
C MET A 1 3.41 -14.66 0.30
N GLN A 2 3.31 -13.75 -0.69
CA GLN A 2 2.05 -13.53 -1.44
C GLN A 2 1.52 -14.80 -2.12
N TRP A 3 2.42 -15.61 -2.72
CA TRP A 3 2.09 -16.92 -3.28
C TRP A 3 1.38 -17.84 -2.26
N ARG A 4 2.00 -18.06 -1.10
CA ARG A 4 1.44 -18.89 -0.02
C ARG A 4 0.09 -18.36 0.49
N PHE A 5 -0.10 -17.05 0.47
CA PHE A 5 -1.38 -16.45 0.82
C PHE A 5 -2.47 -16.79 -0.21
N ALA A 6 -2.17 -16.65 -1.52
CA ALA A 6 -3.09 -17.04 -2.58
C ALA A 6 -3.44 -18.54 -2.56
N GLU A 7 -2.46 -19.42 -2.30
CA GLU A 7 -2.71 -20.86 -2.12
C GLU A 7 -3.69 -21.11 -0.97
N ARG A 8 -3.50 -20.44 0.17
CA ARG A 8 -4.41 -20.58 1.32
C ARG A 8 -5.80 -20.05 0.99
N VAL A 9 -5.90 -18.91 0.32
CA VAL A 9 -7.17 -18.33 -0.15
C VAL A 9 -7.90 -19.32 -1.05
N ALA A 10 -7.22 -19.89 -2.04
CA ALA A 10 -7.77 -20.91 -2.95
C ALA A 10 -8.31 -22.11 -2.17
N ALA A 11 -7.51 -22.63 -1.22
CA ALA A 11 -7.90 -23.78 -0.42
C ALA A 11 -9.14 -23.53 0.47
N VAL A 12 -9.25 -22.38 1.14
CA VAL A 12 -10.35 -22.12 2.09
C VAL A 12 -11.62 -21.57 1.43
N SER A 13 -11.53 -21.06 0.21
CA SER A 13 -12.68 -20.56 -0.55
C SER A 13 -13.19 -21.52 -1.61
N GLY A 14 -12.38 -22.49 -2.02
CA GLY A 14 -12.62 -23.31 -3.21
C GLY A 14 -12.43 -22.57 -4.53
N MET A 15 -11.91 -21.34 -4.52
CA MET A 15 -11.67 -20.59 -5.76
C MET A 15 -10.43 -21.12 -6.51
N PRO A 16 -10.41 -21.03 -7.86
CA PRO A 16 -9.22 -21.37 -8.62
C PRO A 16 -8.01 -20.52 -8.19
N LEU A 17 -6.83 -21.13 -8.12
CA LEU A 17 -5.60 -20.45 -7.72
C LEU A 17 -5.30 -19.24 -8.62
N GLU A 18 -5.59 -19.32 -9.92
CA GLU A 18 -5.36 -18.22 -10.86
C GLU A 18 -6.17 -16.98 -10.46
N ARG A 19 -7.41 -17.20 -10.02
CA ARG A 19 -8.27 -16.13 -9.52
C ARG A 19 -7.83 -15.64 -8.15
N ALA A 20 -7.35 -16.51 -7.26
CA ALA A 20 -6.78 -16.10 -5.98
C ALA A 20 -5.52 -15.24 -6.17
N LEU A 21 -4.66 -15.58 -7.12
CA LEU A 21 -3.46 -14.81 -7.46
C LEU A 21 -3.84 -13.40 -7.96
N LEU A 22 -4.86 -13.31 -8.82
CA LEU A 22 -5.36 -12.02 -9.33
C LEU A 22 -5.98 -11.16 -8.20
N ASP A 23 -6.83 -11.76 -7.36
CA ASP A 23 -7.67 -11.02 -6.41
C ASP A 23 -7.02 -10.77 -5.04
N TYR A 24 -5.95 -11.51 -4.69
CA TYR A 24 -5.40 -11.50 -3.33
C TYR A 24 -3.90 -11.24 -3.26
N THR A 25 -3.27 -10.92 -4.39
CA THR A 25 -1.85 -10.54 -4.43
C THR A 25 -1.67 -9.23 -5.20
N ASN A 26 -0.44 -8.72 -5.19
CA ASN A 26 -0.05 -7.58 -5.99
C ASN A 26 0.56 -7.99 -7.34
N PHE A 27 0.52 -9.26 -7.75
CA PHE A 27 1.21 -9.74 -8.95
C PHE A 27 0.77 -9.01 -10.22
N TYR A 28 -0.53 -8.89 -10.47
CA TYR A 28 -1.06 -8.18 -11.64
C TYR A 28 -0.46 -6.77 -11.79
N ILE A 29 -0.45 -6.01 -10.70
CA ILE A 29 0.12 -4.66 -10.67
C ILE A 29 1.62 -4.72 -10.86
N ARG A 30 2.32 -5.64 -10.18
CA ARG A 30 3.77 -5.80 -10.25
C ARG A 30 4.25 -6.28 -11.63
N PHE A 31 3.37 -6.83 -12.45
CA PHE A 31 3.61 -7.14 -13.85
C PHE A 31 3.36 -5.96 -14.79
N GLY A 32 3.00 -4.79 -14.26
CA GLY A 32 2.82 -3.56 -15.06
C GLY A 32 1.42 -3.43 -15.69
N LEU A 33 0.46 -4.28 -15.35
CA LEU A 33 -0.85 -4.38 -16.02
C LEU A 33 -1.88 -3.33 -15.57
N GLY A 34 -1.43 -2.27 -14.88
CA GLY A 34 -2.30 -1.21 -14.39
C GLY A 34 -3.15 -1.63 -13.19
N ARG A 35 -4.31 -0.96 -13.02
CA ARG A 35 -5.21 -1.14 -11.87
C ARG A 35 -6.61 -1.63 -12.27
N GLU A 36 -6.83 -1.80 -13.56
CA GLU A 36 -8.01 -2.44 -14.12
C GLU A 36 -7.71 -3.93 -14.20
N PHE A 37 -8.06 -4.66 -13.13
CA PHE A 37 -7.80 -6.09 -13.04
C PHE A 37 -8.68 -6.84 -14.06
N ASP A 38 -8.06 -7.32 -15.13
CA ASP A 38 -8.73 -8.11 -16.16
C ASP A 38 -8.14 -9.53 -16.19
N PRO A 39 -8.92 -10.57 -15.82
CA PRO A 39 -8.44 -11.94 -15.96
C PRO A 39 -8.16 -12.33 -17.43
N LYS A 40 -8.62 -11.58 -18.43
CA LYS A 40 -8.39 -11.83 -19.86
C LYS A 40 -7.24 -11.02 -20.45
N ASP A 41 -6.54 -10.21 -19.65
CA ASP A 41 -5.35 -9.50 -20.10
C ASP A 41 -4.34 -10.50 -20.69
N ALA A 42 -3.77 -10.17 -21.87
CA ALA A 42 -2.92 -11.10 -22.61
C ALA A 42 -1.62 -11.44 -21.86
N VAL A 43 -1.04 -10.48 -21.14
CA VAL A 43 0.18 -10.71 -20.34
C VAL A 43 -0.16 -11.52 -19.10
N TRP A 44 -1.33 -11.27 -18.48
CA TRP A 44 -1.81 -12.10 -17.37
C TRP A 44 -2.07 -13.54 -17.82
N GLN A 45 -2.70 -13.76 -18.98
CA GLN A 45 -2.92 -15.10 -19.53
C GLN A 45 -1.60 -15.81 -19.84
N MET A 46 -0.62 -15.10 -20.41
CA MET A 46 0.74 -15.64 -20.63
C MET A 46 1.40 -16.10 -19.32
N TYR A 47 1.25 -15.32 -18.25
CA TYR A 47 1.71 -15.72 -16.91
C TYR A 47 1.04 -17.00 -16.44
N ILE A 48 -0.30 -17.09 -16.55
CA ILE A 48 -1.09 -18.24 -16.11
C ILE A 48 -0.79 -19.50 -16.92
N ASP A 49 -0.59 -19.39 -18.23
CA ASP A 49 -0.29 -20.55 -19.08
C ASP A 49 1.10 -21.11 -18.80
N GLY A 50 2.09 -20.26 -18.57
CA GLY A 50 3.41 -20.71 -18.12
C GLY A 50 3.35 -21.33 -16.72
N LEU A 51 2.50 -20.80 -15.85
CA LEU A 51 2.32 -21.30 -14.49
C LEU A 51 1.77 -22.72 -14.45
N ARG A 52 0.80 -23.05 -15.32
CA ARG A 52 0.19 -24.39 -15.42
C ARG A 52 1.20 -25.50 -15.74
N ASN A 53 2.27 -25.15 -16.44
CA ASN A 53 3.31 -26.07 -16.87
C ASN A 53 4.57 -26.03 -15.99
N ALA A 54 4.61 -25.16 -14.98
CA ALA A 54 5.78 -24.96 -14.15
C ALA A 54 5.91 -26.06 -13.09
N LEU A 55 7.09 -26.68 -13.04
CA LEU A 55 7.47 -27.60 -11.94
C LEU A 55 7.56 -26.86 -10.60
N GLU A 56 8.04 -25.62 -10.62
CA GLU A 56 8.20 -24.75 -9.45
C GLU A 56 7.41 -23.44 -9.66
N PRO A 57 6.10 -23.41 -9.32
CA PRO A 57 5.20 -22.28 -9.55
C PRO A 57 5.68 -20.93 -9.00
N ALA A 58 6.30 -20.94 -7.82
CA ALA A 58 6.83 -19.74 -7.18
C ALA A 58 8.07 -19.20 -7.92
N GLU A 59 8.96 -20.08 -8.39
CA GLU A 59 10.14 -19.71 -9.18
C GLU A 59 9.74 -19.20 -10.57
N TRP A 60 8.75 -19.83 -11.21
CA TRP A 60 8.16 -19.31 -12.44
C TRP A 60 7.66 -17.87 -12.25
N THR A 61 6.89 -17.64 -11.18
CA THR A 61 6.35 -16.31 -10.87
C THR A 61 7.45 -15.27 -10.68
N TRP A 62 8.54 -15.65 -9.99
CA TRP A 62 9.70 -14.78 -9.82
C TRP A 62 10.38 -14.45 -11.15
N ARG A 63 10.60 -15.45 -12.01
CA ARG A 63 11.20 -15.23 -13.34
C ARG A 63 10.32 -14.37 -14.23
N PHE A 64 9.01 -14.62 -14.24
CA PHE A 64 8.06 -13.80 -14.99
C PHE A 64 8.06 -12.34 -14.50
N TYR A 65 8.12 -12.14 -13.17
CA TYR A 65 8.27 -10.79 -12.62
C TYR A 65 9.53 -10.09 -13.13
N LEU A 66 10.67 -10.79 -13.22
CA LEU A 66 11.92 -10.22 -13.72
C LEU A 66 11.88 -9.83 -15.21
N THR A 67 10.96 -10.38 -16.00
CA THR A 67 10.77 -9.99 -17.40
C THR A 67 9.84 -8.80 -17.58
N CYS A 68 9.12 -8.39 -16.53
CA CYS A 68 8.19 -7.28 -16.60
C CYS A 68 8.93 -5.93 -16.49
N GLU A 69 8.43 -4.93 -17.20
CA GLU A 69 8.92 -3.57 -17.03
C GLU A 69 8.59 -3.05 -15.62
N PRO A 70 9.46 -2.22 -15.02
CA PRO A 70 9.17 -1.60 -13.74
C PRO A 70 7.86 -0.80 -13.81
N VAL A 71 6.95 -1.09 -12.87
CA VAL A 71 5.70 -0.35 -12.75
C VAL A 71 6.02 1.12 -12.47
N PRO A 72 5.54 2.07 -13.30
CA PRO A 72 5.75 3.47 -13.03
C PRO A 72 5.08 3.83 -11.69
N PRO A 73 5.66 4.78 -10.92
CA PRO A 73 4.98 5.31 -9.74
C PRO A 73 3.61 5.89 -10.14
N PRO A 74 2.67 6.05 -9.18
CA PRO A 74 1.46 6.82 -9.44
C PRO A 74 1.81 8.15 -10.11
N SER A 75 0.92 8.71 -10.93
CA SER A 75 1.10 10.06 -11.48
C SER A 75 1.09 11.09 -10.35
N LEU A 76 2.26 11.28 -9.73
CA LEU A 76 2.49 12.23 -8.67
C LEU A 76 2.52 13.63 -9.27
N LEU A 77 1.82 14.55 -8.63
CA LEU A 77 1.76 15.93 -9.09
C LEU A 77 2.90 16.76 -8.49
N ALA A 78 3.32 16.45 -7.27
CA ALA A 78 4.52 16.99 -6.65
C ALA A 78 4.97 16.11 -5.47
N THR A 79 6.25 16.24 -5.09
CA THR A 79 6.91 15.52 -3.99
C THR A 79 7.66 16.50 -3.10
N PHE A 80 7.55 16.29 -1.79
CA PHE A 80 8.13 17.08 -0.71
C PHE A 80 8.76 16.11 0.30
N GLY A 81 10.05 15.80 0.09
CA GLY A 81 10.77 14.82 0.90
C GLY A 81 10.08 13.45 0.90
N CYS A 82 9.59 13.00 2.06
CA CYS A 82 8.93 11.70 2.19
C CYS A 82 7.45 11.69 1.75
N PHE A 83 6.86 12.86 1.46
CA PHE A 83 5.46 12.98 1.11
C PHE A 83 5.29 13.41 -0.35
N SER A 84 4.25 12.90 -1.00
CA SER A 84 3.82 13.36 -2.31
C SER A 84 2.30 13.32 -2.39
N PHE A 85 1.74 13.92 -3.44
CA PHE A 85 0.31 13.81 -3.68
C PHE A 85 -0.01 13.58 -5.16
N SER A 86 -1.13 12.90 -5.41
CA SER A 86 -1.72 12.72 -6.74
C SER A 86 -3.11 13.33 -6.79
N ASP A 87 -3.63 13.50 -8.00
CA ASP A 87 -5.06 13.78 -8.21
C ASP A 87 -5.85 12.54 -7.78
N ALA A 88 -6.98 12.73 -7.12
CA ALA A 88 -7.89 11.67 -6.73
C ALA A 88 -9.29 11.82 -7.32
N GLY A 89 -9.51 12.82 -8.19
CA GLY A 89 -10.84 13.21 -8.67
C GLY A 89 -11.63 13.95 -7.59
N ASP A 90 -12.83 14.43 -7.94
CA ASP A 90 -13.79 15.04 -7.01
C ASP A 90 -13.16 16.08 -6.08
N ASP A 91 -12.38 17.00 -6.65
CA ASP A 91 -11.68 18.07 -5.93
C ASP A 91 -10.81 17.57 -4.75
N SER A 92 -10.26 16.38 -4.90
CA SER A 92 -9.52 15.67 -3.85
C SER A 92 -8.07 15.41 -4.25
N ILE A 93 -7.15 15.65 -3.32
CA ILE A 93 -5.78 15.10 -3.43
C ILE A 93 -5.69 13.78 -2.68
N ARG A 94 -4.79 12.90 -3.13
CA ARG A 94 -4.40 11.71 -2.35
C ARG A 94 -2.96 11.82 -1.88
N LEU A 95 -2.75 11.75 -0.57
CA LEU A 95 -1.43 11.74 0.03
C LEU A 95 -0.76 10.37 -0.13
N HIS A 96 0.53 10.40 -0.44
CA HIS A 96 1.42 9.25 -0.50
C HIS A 96 2.61 9.48 0.43
N PHE A 97 3.16 8.38 0.96
CA PHE A 97 4.35 8.39 1.77
C PHE A 97 5.36 7.38 1.24
N ALA A 98 6.62 7.79 1.15
CA ALA A 98 7.73 6.94 0.77
C ALA A 98 8.87 7.06 1.78
N ASN A 99 9.59 5.96 2.00
CA ASN A 99 10.84 5.98 2.75
C ASN A 99 11.96 6.55 1.84
N ALA A 100 12.07 7.87 1.77
CA ALA A 100 12.99 8.58 0.87
C ALA A 100 14.28 9.09 1.54
N GLU A 101 14.42 8.95 2.87
CA GLU A 101 15.61 9.40 3.61
C GLU A 101 16.71 8.34 3.74
N SER A 102 17.91 8.77 4.15
CA SER A 102 19.10 7.94 4.30
C SER A 102 18.99 6.86 5.38
N ILE A 103 19.93 5.91 5.33
CA ILE A 103 20.00 4.63 6.06
C ILE A 103 19.96 4.77 7.60
N ASP A 104 20.36 5.92 8.16
CA ASP A 104 20.77 6.01 9.57
C ASP A 104 19.60 6.10 10.55
N CYS A 105 18.42 6.57 10.11
CA CYS A 105 17.26 6.70 10.99
C CYS A 105 15.95 6.50 10.23
N SER A 106 14.91 6.03 10.91
CA SER A 106 13.58 5.90 10.29
C SER A 106 13.01 7.29 9.97
N PRO A 107 12.38 7.51 8.81
CA PRO A 107 11.71 8.79 8.53
C PRO A 107 10.54 9.09 9.47
N LEU A 108 10.05 8.07 10.19
CA LEU A 108 9.01 8.16 11.21
C LEU A 108 9.59 8.09 12.64
N SER A 109 10.89 8.30 12.81
CA SER A 109 11.49 8.43 14.15
C SER A 109 11.05 9.75 14.81
N HIS A 110 11.28 9.87 16.13
CA HIS A 110 10.90 11.06 16.88
C HIS A 110 11.69 12.30 16.41
N GLU A 111 12.97 12.11 16.12
CA GLU A 111 13.91 13.12 15.63
C GLU A 111 13.47 13.72 14.28
N ARG A 112 12.76 12.93 13.46
CA ARG A 112 12.30 13.35 12.13
C ARG A 112 10.94 14.02 12.11
N VAL A 113 10.24 14.12 13.24
CA VAL A 113 8.89 14.73 13.29
C VAL A 113 8.88 16.17 12.76
N GLY A 114 9.86 16.98 13.13
CA GLY A 114 9.98 18.36 12.65
C GLY A 114 10.15 18.43 11.14
N ALA A 115 11.03 17.59 10.56
CA ALA A 115 11.26 17.52 9.12
C ALA A 115 10.00 17.06 8.38
N ARG A 116 9.32 15.99 8.85
CA ARG A 116 8.07 15.49 8.27
C ARG A 116 6.94 16.52 8.29
N ARG A 117 6.80 17.29 9.39
CA ARG A 117 5.80 18.37 9.46
C ARG A 117 6.15 19.54 8.54
N ALA A 118 7.42 19.87 8.37
CA ALA A 118 7.85 20.89 7.43
C ALA A 118 7.58 20.49 5.97
N GLU A 119 7.78 19.23 5.62
CA GLU A 119 7.43 18.67 4.31
C GLU A 119 5.92 18.73 4.04
N LEU A 120 5.11 18.28 5.00
CA LEU A 120 3.65 18.35 4.89
C LEU A 120 3.17 19.81 4.77
N ARG A 121 3.75 20.74 5.54
CA ARG A 121 3.46 22.17 5.40
C ARG A 121 3.72 22.66 3.97
N ALA A 122 4.91 22.42 3.45
CA ALA A 122 5.28 22.83 2.09
C ALA A 122 4.36 22.21 1.04
N LEU A 123 3.96 20.94 1.22
CA LEU A 123 2.99 20.27 0.37
C LEU A 123 1.63 20.99 0.37
N PHE A 124 1.07 21.26 1.55
CA PHE A 124 -0.24 21.91 1.64
C PHE A 124 -0.22 23.37 1.16
N ASP A 125 0.85 24.11 1.43
CA ASP A 125 1.03 25.46 0.90
C ASP A 125 1.09 25.44 -0.63
N HIS A 126 1.80 24.47 -1.21
CA HIS A 126 1.84 24.28 -2.66
C HIS A 126 0.46 23.96 -3.23
N VAL A 127 -0.29 23.02 -2.63
CA VAL A 127 -1.64 22.64 -3.11
C VAL A 127 -2.57 23.85 -3.10
N ARG A 128 -2.57 24.66 -2.03
CA ARG A 128 -3.41 25.87 -1.95
C ARG A 128 -3.04 26.90 -3.02
N GLN A 129 -1.76 27.04 -3.34
CA GLN A 129 -1.28 27.99 -4.34
C GLN A 129 -1.55 27.54 -5.77
N THR A 130 -1.33 26.26 -6.07
CA THR A 130 -1.37 25.75 -7.46
C THR A 130 -2.69 25.10 -7.83
N ARG A 131 -3.47 24.64 -6.84
CA ARG A 131 -4.76 23.95 -7.04
C ARG A 131 -5.80 24.35 -5.98
N PRO A 132 -6.23 25.62 -5.94
CA PRO A 132 -7.21 26.10 -4.94
C PRO A 132 -8.57 25.41 -5.04
N ALA A 133 -8.90 24.77 -6.17
CA ALA A 133 -10.11 23.97 -6.30
C ALA A 133 -10.08 22.67 -5.48
N MET A 134 -8.91 22.17 -5.08
CA MET A 134 -8.80 20.95 -4.28
C MET A 134 -9.18 21.21 -2.82
N GLN A 135 -10.29 20.63 -2.38
CA GLN A 135 -10.90 20.89 -1.08
C GLN A 135 -10.86 19.69 -0.13
N ARG A 136 -10.42 18.52 -0.60
CA ARG A 136 -10.35 17.29 0.23
C ARG A 136 -8.99 16.64 0.17
N VAL A 137 -8.67 15.93 1.24
CA VAL A 137 -7.44 15.18 1.40
C VAL A 137 -7.80 13.74 1.70
N LEU A 138 -7.32 12.84 0.85
CA LEU A 138 -7.51 11.40 0.97
C LEU A 138 -6.19 10.73 1.30
N GLY A 139 -6.26 9.60 2.01
CA GLY A 139 -5.10 8.77 2.30
C GLY A 139 -5.48 7.30 2.33
N THR A 140 -4.55 6.43 1.99
CA THR A 140 -4.74 4.98 2.14
C THR A 140 -3.42 4.32 2.50
N SER A 141 -3.33 3.80 3.72
CA SER A 141 -2.11 3.15 4.20
C SER A 141 -2.39 2.29 5.44
N TRP A 142 -1.57 1.27 5.65
CA TRP A 142 -1.51 0.58 6.94
C TRP A 142 -0.73 1.40 7.98
N LEU A 143 0.05 2.41 7.57
CA LEU A 143 0.80 3.27 8.49
C LEU A 143 -0.12 4.05 9.42
N TYR A 144 -1.39 4.28 9.07
CA TYR A 144 -2.38 4.89 9.96
C TYR A 144 -2.67 4.06 11.22
N ASN A 145 -2.22 2.81 11.31
CA ASN A 145 -2.26 2.04 12.55
C ASN A 145 -1.13 2.45 13.52
N LEU A 146 -0.09 3.13 13.05
CA LEU A 146 1.10 3.46 13.83
C LEU A 146 0.99 4.84 14.49
N PRO A 147 1.18 4.96 15.82
CA PRO A 147 1.24 6.26 16.49
C PRO A 147 2.28 7.21 15.87
N ALA A 148 3.40 6.66 15.38
CA ALA A 148 4.47 7.42 14.77
C ALA A 148 4.09 8.12 13.46
N TYR A 149 3.17 7.54 12.70
CA TYR A 149 2.64 8.17 11.48
C TYR A 149 1.47 9.10 11.81
N ARG A 150 0.56 8.68 12.69
CA ARG A 150 -0.63 9.45 13.09
C ARG A 150 -0.30 10.82 13.67
N ARG A 151 0.76 10.95 14.48
CA ARG A 151 1.18 12.22 15.09
C ARG A 151 1.59 13.33 14.09
N LEU A 152 1.79 12.94 12.82
CA LEU A 152 2.13 13.88 11.75
C LEU A 152 0.90 14.62 11.21
N PHE A 153 -0.31 14.21 11.57
CA PHE A 153 -1.55 14.76 11.00
C PHE A 153 -2.49 15.31 12.08
N PRO A 154 -3.43 16.21 11.72
CA PRO A 154 -4.49 16.64 12.62
C PRO A 154 -5.33 15.47 13.12
N ALA A 155 -5.76 15.53 14.39
CA ALA A 155 -6.61 14.49 14.98
C ALA A 155 -7.89 14.25 14.17
N ALA A 156 -8.56 15.33 13.75
CA ALA A 156 -9.78 15.27 12.95
C ALA A 156 -9.60 14.59 11.58
N TYR A 157 -8.39 14.53 11.01
CA TYR A 157 -8.10 13.73 9.81
C TYR A 157 -7.89 12.25 10.14
N VAL A 158 -7.16 11.97 11.22
CA VAL A 158 -6.85 10.59 11.63
C VAL A 158 -8.09 9.85 12.16
N GLU A 159 -9.01 10.56 12.81
CA GLU A 159 -10.25 10.02 13.36
C GLU A 159 -11.25 9.56 12.28
N THR A 160 -11.10 10.05 11.05
CA THR A 160 -11.90 9.58 9.91
C THR A 160 -11.45 8.22 9.41
N ALA A 161 -10.38 7.63 9.97
CA ALA A 161 -9.85 6.36 9.50
C ALA A 161 -10.92 5.26 9.51
N ARG A 162 -11.09 4.59 8.37
CA ARG A 162 -11.98 3.44 8.19
C ARG A 162 -11.20 2.30 7.54
N GLU A 163 -11.47 1.07 7.96
CA GLU A 163 -10.92 -0.12 7.31
C GLU A 163 -11.49 -0.24 5.90
N LEU A 164 -10.60 -0.41 4.91
CA LEU A 164 -11.04 -0.69 3.55
C LEU A 164 -11.56 -2.13 3.46
N ALA A 165 -12.84 -2.28 3.11
CA ALA A 165 -13.48 -3.58 3.01
C ALA A 165 -12.89 -4.41 1.86
N SER A 166 -12.24 -5.51 2.24
CA SER A 166 -12.13 -6.80 1.54
C SER A 166 -11.94 -6.82 0.02
N ARG A 167 -10.94 -6.12 -0.51
CA ARG A 167 -10.25 -6.59 -1.72
C ARG A 167 -8.76 -6.50 -1.47
N PHE A 168 -8.14 -7.65 -1.17
CA PHE A 168 -6.69 -7.76 -1.01
C PHE A 168 -5.93 -7.37 -2.31
N GLN A 169 -6.65 -7.25 -3.43
CA GLN A 169 -6.23 -6.56 -4.65
C GLN A 169 -5.59 -5.21 -4.29
N ASN A 170 -4.33 -5.04 -4.69
CA ASN A 170 -3.64 -3.77 -4.58
C ASN A 170 -3.55 -3.23 -3.13
N MET A 171 -3.67 -4.08 -2.12
CA MET A 171 -3.60 -3.61 -0.75
C MET A 171 -2.16 -3.24 -0.42
N PRO A 172 -1.91 -2.06 0.18
CA PRO A 172 -0.57 -1.63 0.58
C PRO A 172 -0.03 -2.42 1.79
N LEU A 173 -0.66 -3.54 2.17
CA LEU A 173 -0.36 -4.31 3.38
C LEU A 173 1.02 -4.96 3.36
N TRP A 174 1.57 -5.30 2.19
CA TRP A 174 2.81 -6.06 2.12
C TRP A 174 4.03 -5.30 2.64
N GLY A 175 3.99 -3.96 2.66
CA GLY A 175 5.06 -3.13 3.20
C GLY A 175 5.33 -3.37 4.69
N GLN A 176 4.38 -3.90 5.47
CA GLN A 176 4.58 -4.15 6.90
C GLN A 176 5.52 -5.33 7.21
N PHE A 177 5.81 -6.16 6.20
CA PHE A 177 6.76 -7.27 6.31
C PHE A 177 8.18 -6.87 5.88
N LEU A 178 8.36 -5.63 5.43
CA LEU A 178 9.66 -5.13 5.02
C LEU A 178 10.30 -4.33 6.15
N ASP A 179 11.62 -4.40 6.23
CA ASP A 179 12.40 -3.44 7.00
C ASP A 179 12.57 -2.13 6.19
N ARG A 180 13.25 -1.16 6.79
CA ARG A 180 13.52 0.13 6.14
C ARG A 180 14.43 0.03 4.90
N HIS A 181 15.14 -1.08 4.73
CA HIS A 181 16.01 -1.35 3.59
C HIS A 181 15.29 -2.13 2.48
N GLY A 182 14.02 -2.46 2.69
CA GLY A 182 13.22 -3.25 1.75
C GLY A 182 13.44 -4.76 1.88
N ASN A 183 14.20 -5.23 2.87
CA ASN A 183 14.37 -6.66 3.12
C ASN A 183 13.16 -7.22 3.86
N VAL A 184 12.84 -8.49 3.61
CA VAL A 184 11.81 -9.18 4.39
C VAL A 184 12.30 -9.40 5.82
N ARG A 185 11.47 -9.00 6.78
CA ARG A 185 11.67 -9.24 8.21
C ARG A 185 11.38 -10.70 8.54
N ALA A 186 12.41 -11.47 8.92
CA ALA A 186 12.31 -12.91 9.14
C ALA A 186 11.31 -13.31 10.23
N ASP A 187 11.23 -12.53 11.32
CA ASP A 187 10.25 -12.67 12.40
C ASP A 187 8.82 -12.53 11.86
N MET A 188 8.57 -11.48 11.07
CA MET A 188 7.26 -11.20 10.50
C MET A 188 6.86 -12.19 9.41
N GLN A 189 7.83 -12.67 8.63
CA GLN A 189 7.60 -13.73 7.65
C GLN A 189 7.16 -15.01 8.35
N THR A 190 7.88 -15.43 9.39
CA THR A 190 7.56 -16.64 10.17
C THR A 190 6.16 -16.53 10.77
N TRP A 191 5.88 -15.40 11.43
CA TRP A 191 4.57 -15.11 12.00
C TRP A 191 3.45 -15.16 10.95
N PHE A 192 3.69 -14.60 9.76
CA PHE A 192 2.71 -14.61 8.66
C PHE A 192 2.41 -16.04 8.20
N LEU A 193 3.46 -16.82 7.97
CA LEU A 193 3.36 -18.21 7.49
C LEU A 193 2.63 -19.10 8.50
N GLU A 194 2.88 -18.92 9.79
CA GLU A 194 2.13 -19.62 10.84
C GLU A 194 0.65 -19.23 10.87
N ARG A 195 0.34 -17.94 10.72
CA ARG A 195 -1.05 -17.48 10.73
C ARG A 195 -1.84 -17.96 9.52
N ILE A 196 -1.27 -17.90 8.31
CA ILE A 196 -1.96 -18.41 7.12
C ILE A 196 -2.22 -19.92 7.25
N ALA A 197 -1.32 -20.68 7.87
CA ALA A 197 -1.46 -22.12 8.03
C ALA A 197 -2.69 -22.49 8.90
N ARG A 198 -3.06 -21.62 9.83
CA ARG A 198 -4.18 -21.79 10.77
C ARG A 198 -5.52 -21.27 10.24
N GLN A 199 -5.55 -20.56 9.10
CA GLN A 199 -6.81 -20.04 8.57
C GLN A 199 -7.66 -21.17 7.98
N ALA A 200 -8.92 -21.22 8.40
CA ALA A 200 -9.92 -22.17 7.93
C ALA A 200 -11.05 -21.52 7.12
N GLY A 201 -11.13 -20.18 7.08
CA GLY A 201 -12.19 -19.46 6.40
C GLY A 201 -11.80 -18.07 5.92
N MET A 202 -12.61 -17.53 5.02
CA MET A 202 -12.34 -16.24 4.36
C MET A 202 -12.41 -15.04 5.31
N ALA A 203 -13.31 -15.08 6.30
CA ALA A 203 -13.51 -13.97 7.24
C ALA A 203 -12.26 -13.64 8.06
N ASP A 204 -11.40 -14.64 8.29
CA ASP A 204 -10.24 -14.55 9.16
C ASP A 204 -8.93 -14.28 8.42
N LEU A 205 -8.92 -14.31 7.08
CA LEU A 205 -7.73 -14.05 6.27
C LEU A 205 -7.09 -12.69 6.57
N LYS A 206 -7.90 -11.68 6.92
CA LYS A 206 -7.36 -10.38 7.33
C LYS A 206 -6.46 -10.52 8.56
N GLN A 207 -6.73 -11.44 9.47
CA GLN A 207 -5.92 -11.67 10.66
C GLN A 207 -4.48 -12.12 10.35
N CYS A 208 -4.21 -12.57 9.12
CA CYS A 208 -2.84 -12.82 8.65
C CYS A 208 -2.01 -11.54 8.50
N PHE A 209 -2.61 -10.35 8.60
CA PHE A 209 -1.89 -9.08 8.54
C PHE A 209 -1.94 -8.40 9.91
N PRO A 210 -0.77 -8.02 10.48
CA PRO A 210 -0.68 -7.31 11.76
C PRO A 210 -1.51 -6.02 11.78
N PHE A 211 -1.47 -5.27 10.68
CA PHE A 211 -2.16 -4.00 10.52
C PHE A 211 -3.21 -4.05 9.41
N ARG A 212 -4.22 -3.18 9.52
CA ARG A 212 -5.30 -3.03 8.53
C ARG A 212 -4.97 -1.96 7.50
N ALA A 213 -5.45 -2.12 6.27
CA ALA A 213 -5.43 -1.02 5.31
C ALA A 213 -6.53 -0.03 5.70
N LEU A 214 -6.12 1.18 6.09
CA LEU A 214 -7.04 2.23 6.52
C LEU A 214 -7.11 3.32 5.44
N ALA A 215 -8.31 3.77 5.16
CA ALA A 215 -8.57 4.97 4.38
C ALA A 215 -8.97 6.12 5.31
N VAL A 216 -8.46 7.31 5.02
CA VAL A 216 -8.80 8.56 5.69
C VAL A 216 -9.26 9.56 4.64
N ASP A 217 -10.13 10.49 5.06
CA ASP A 217 -10.81 11.44 4.21
C ASP A 217 -11.30 12.61 5.06
N ALA A 218 -10.72 13.79 4.86
CA ALA A 218 -11.19 15.01 5.50
C ALA A 218 -11.07 16.23 4.59
N PRO A 219 -11.82 17.30 4.89
CA PRO A 219 -11.64 18.60 4.24
C PRO A 219 -10.23 19.15 4.44
N MET A 220 -9.71 19.83 3.42
CA MET A 220 -8.42 20.53 3.43
C MET A 220 -8.30 21.52 4.60
N ALA A 221 -9.41 22.16 4.98
CA ALA A 221 -9.48 23.13 6.07
C ALA A 221 -9.03 22.55 7.43
N VAL A 222 -9.14 21.24 7.64
CA VAL A 222 -8.66 20.57 8.88
C VAL A 222 -7.15 20.71 9.07
N PHE A 223 -6.41 20.97 7.99
CA PHE A 223 -4.96 21.15 8.01
C PHE A 223 -4.52 22.61 8.20
N ASP A 224 -5.45 23.56 8.22
CA ASP A 224 -5.15 24.98 8.36
C ASP A 224 -4.53 25.27 9.73
N GLY A 225 -3.40 25.98 9.74
CA GLY A 225 -2.67 26.34 10.96
C GLY A 225 -1.99 25.15 11.69
N PHE A 226 -2.37 23.90 11.42
CA PHE A 226 -1.85 22.73 12.13
C PHE A 226 -0.32 22.60 12.08
N TYR A 227 0.30 22.87 10.92
CA TYR A 227 1.74 22.79 10.74
C TYR A 227 2.50 24.09 11.05
N HIS A 228 1.77 25.13 11.46
CA HIS A 228 2.33 26.42 11.89
C HIS A 228 2.32 26.56 13.42
N ALA A 229 1.52 25.76 14.12
CA ALA A 229 1.58 25.64 15.57
C ALA A 229 2.93 25.02 15.99
N ARG A 230 3.63 25.72 16.90
CA ARG A 230 4.89 25.25 17.49
C ARG A 230 4.65 24.13 18.48
#